data_AF-B7PUZ2-F1
#
_entry.id   AF-B7PUZ2-F1
#
_cell.length_a   1.000
_cell.length_b   1.000
_cell.length_c   1.000
_cell.angle_alpha   90.00
_cell.angle_beta   90.00
_cell.angle_gamma   90.00
#
_symmetry.space_group_name_H-M   'P 1'
#
loop_
_entity.id
_entity.type
_entity.pdbx_description
1 polymer ?
#
loop_
_entity_poly.entity_id
_entity_poly.type
_entity_poly.pdbx_seq_one_letter_code
_entity_poly.pdbx_strand_id
1 'polypeptide(L)'
;MTGVEGRNALTFLPEDIGQGFPVLEFLNVGRNNITTLNQKSLAPLRNGTYVYLFGNPLHCDCRLRFLLEYSDDWTYAHCVSPAAVKGSYLKTLFAEQMTCA
;
A
#
# COMPACT_ATOMS: atom_id res chain seq x y z
N MET A 1 -23.40 4.92 -3.22
CA MET A 1 -22.23 4.09 -3.58
C MET A 1 -21.72 3.45 -2.29
N THR A 2 -22.07 2.19 -2.06
CA THR A 2 -21.74 1.44 -0.84
C THR A 2 -20.26 1.04 -0.86
N GLY A 3 -19.39 1.92 -0.38
CA GLY A 3 -18.01 1.55 -0.09
C GLY A 3 -18.00 0.66 1.16
N VAL A 4 -17.56 -0.59 1.02
CA VAL A 4 -17.37 -1.50 2.15
C VAL A 4 -16.31 -0.87 3.05
N GLU A 5 -16.68 -0.49 4.27
CA GLU A 5 -15.72 0.01 5.25
C GLU A 5 -14.78 -1.13 5.65
N GLY A 6 -13.56 -1.15 5.10
CA GLY A 6 -12.60 -2.24 5.19
C GLY A 6 -11.97 -2.44 6.58
N ARG A 7 -12.70 -2.28 7.68
CA ARG A 7 -12.18 -2.55 9.03
C ARG A 7 -12.15 -4.06 9.28
N ASN A 8 -11.08 -4.71 8.82
CA ASN A 8 -10.80 -6.14 9.02
C ASN A 8 -9.44 -6.34 9.71
N ALA A 9 -9.04 -7.60 9.87
CA ALA A 9 -7.74 -7.99 10.43
C ALA A 9 -6.76 -8.45 9.34
N LEU A 10 -6.84 -7.90 8.12
CA LEU A 10 -5.94 -8.30 7.03
C LEU A 10 -4.51 -7.90 7.37
N THR A 11 -3.59 -8.85 7.21
CA THR A 11 -2.14 -8.64 7.42
C THR A 11 -1.35 -8.71 6.11
N PHE A 12 -1.92 -9.31 5.07
CA PHE A 12 -1.33 -9.43 3.74
C PHE A 12 -2.43 -9.42 2.67
N LEU A 13 -2.05 -9.15 1.43
CA LEU A 13 -2.87 -9.35 0.24
C LEU A 13 -2.34 -10.55 -0.54
N PRO A 14 -3.20 -11.41 -1.11
CA PRO A 14 -2.76 -12.57 -1.89
C PRO A 14 -2.02 -12.16 -3.17
N GLU A 15 -1.13 -13.02 -3.67
CA GLU A 15 -0.25 -12.75 -4.82
C GLU A 15 -0.98 -12.55 -6.16
N ASP A 16 -2.22 -13.00 -6.24
CA ASP A 16 -3.06 -13.00 -7.42
C ASP A 16 -4.24 -12.02 -7.31
N ILE A 17 -4.27 -11.17 -6.28
CA ILE A 17 -5.41 -10.27 -6.04
C ILE A 17 -5.71 -9.36 -7.23
N GLY A 18 -4.69 -8.95 -7.99
CA GLY A 18 -4.89 -8.14 -9.19
C GLY A 18 -5.26 -8.93 -10.45
N GLN A 19 -5.11 -10.25 -10.46
CA GLN A 19 -5.36 -11.08 -11.65
C GLN A 19 -6.85 -11.38 -11.85
N GLY A 20 -7.63 -11.45 -10.78
CA GLY A 20 -9.07 -11.75 -10.85
C GLY A 20 -9.96 -10.57 -11.26
N PHE A 21 -9.42 -9.34 -11.28
CA PHE A 21 -10.21 -8.12 -11.44
C PHE A 21 -9.60 -7.14 -12.46
N PRO A 22 -9.68 -7.42 -13.77
CA PRO A 22 -9.04 -6.62 -14.81
C PRO A 22 -9.63 -5.20 -14.98
N VAL A 23 -10.79 -4.93 -14.38
CA VAL A 23 -11.49 -3.64 -14.43
C VAL A 23 -11.63 -3.02 -13.04
N LEU A 24 -10.78 -3.41 -12.08
CA LEU A 24 -10.84 -2.88 -10.73
C LEU A 24 -10.39 -1.43 -10.68
N GLU A 25 -11.31 -0.51 -10.40
CA GLU A 25 -11.01 0.92 -10.28
C GLU A 25 -10.62 1.33 -8.86
N PHE A 26 -11.15 0.64 -7.84
CA PHE A 26 -10.98 1.02 -6.44
C PHE A 26 -10.87 -0.20 -5.53
N LEU A 27 -9.78 -0.27 -4.75
CA LEU A 27 -9.55 -1.28 -3.73
C LEU A 27 -9.40 -0.60 -2.36
N ASN A 28 -10.34 -0.86 -1.45
CA ASN A 28 -10.26 -0.37 -0.08
C ASN A 28 -9.72 -1.44 0.87
N VAL A 29 -8.48 -1.25 1.32
CA VAL A 29 -7.83 -2.07 2.35
C VAL A 29 -7.40 -1.22 3.55
N GLY A 30 -7.99 -0.03 3.72
CA GLY A 30 -7.69 0.88 4.81
C GLY A 30 -8.15 0.34 6.15
N ARG A 31 -7.51 0.78 7.24
CA ARG A 31 -7.80 0.40 8.63
C ARG A 31 -7.73 -1.13 8.84
N ASN A 32 -6.71 -1.77 8.27
CA ASN A 32 -6.32 -3.15 8.52
C ASN A 32 -4.99 -3.20 9.29
N ASN A 33 -4.34 -4.37 9.35
CA ASN A 33 -3.07 -4.60 10.02
C ASN A 33 -1.93 -4.91 9.03
N ILE A 34 -1.99 -4.33 7.83
CA ILE A 34 -0.99 -4.53 6.78
C ILE A 34 0.28 -3.77 7.15
N THR A 35 1.40 -4.48 7.21
CA THR A 35 2.72 -3.89 7.48
C THR A 35 3.58 -3.77 6.23
N THR A 36 3.35 -4.64 5.24
CA THR A 36 4.10 -4.67 3.98
C THR A 36 3.21 -5.18 2.84
N LEU A 37 3.64 -5.00 1.60
CA LEU A 37 2.92 -5.37 0.38
C LEU A 37 3.90 -6.03 -0.59
N ASN A 38 3.41 -7.00 -1.35
CA ASN A 38 4.21 -7.70 -2.35
C ASN A 38 4.01 -7.02 -3.73
N GLN A 39 5.11 -6.68 -4.38
CA GLN A 39 5.09 -6.03 -5.70
C GLN A 39 4.37 -6.88 -6.76
N LYS A 40 4.49 -8.21 -6.71
CA LYS A 40 3.84 -9.12 -7.66
C LYS A 40 2.31 -9.07 -7.50
N SER A 41 1.81 -9.03 -6.27
CA SER A 41 0.37 -8.91 -5.97
C SER A 41 -0.25 -7.67 -6.58
N LEU A 42 0.50 -6.56 -6.56
CA LEU A 42 0.00 -5.25 -6.93
C LEU A 42 0.36 -4.83 -8.35
N ALA A 43 1.25 -5.55 -9.03
CA ALA A 43 1.65 -5.26 -10.41
C ALA A 43 0.45 -5.10 -11.37
N PRO A 44 -0.62 -5.93 -11.30
CA PRO A 44 -1.79 -5.74 -12.15
C PRO A 44 -2.59 -4.47 -11.82
N LEU A 45 -2.47 -3.96 -10.59
CA LEU A 45 -3.18 -2.78 -10.09
C LEU A 45 -2.39 -1.48 -10.26
N ARG A 46 -1.21 -1.54 -10.90
CA ARG A 46 -0.29 -0.40 -11.02
C ARG A 46 -0.91 0.80 -11.73
N ASN A 47 -1.75 0.55 -12.72
CA ASN A 47 -2.37 1.56 -13.57
C ASN A 47 -3.89 1.46 -13.49
N GLY A 48 -4.56 2.54 -13.13
CA GLY A 48 -6.03 2.61 -13.18
C GLY A 48 -6.77 2.08 -11.94
N THR A 49 -6.06 1.66 -10.89
CA THR A 49 -6.67 1.30 -9.61
C THR A 49 -6.23 2.24 -8.49
N TYR A 50 -7.20 2.90 -7.86
CA TYR A 50 -7.01 3.61 -6.60
C TYR A 50 -6.98 2.60 -5.45
N VAL A 51 -5.92 2.62 -4.64
CA VAL A 51 -5.81 1.73 -3.47
C VAL A 51 -5.75 2.54 -2.18
N TYR A 52 -6.78 2.37 -1.36
CA TYR A 52 -6.87 3.05 -0.06
C TYR A 52 -6.15 2.23 1.02
N LEU A 53 -4.99 2.71 1.50
CA LEU A 53 -4.17 2.05 2.52
C LEU A 53 -4.18 2.74 3.89
N PHE A 54 -4.89 3.86 4.02
CA PHE A 54 -4.86 4.68 5.24
C PHE A 54 -5.24 3.87 6.49
N GLY A 55 -4.52 4.10 7.60
CA GLY A 55 -4.76 3.42 8.88
C GLY A 55 -4.17 2.01 9.00
N ASN A 56 -3.28 1.61 8.10
CA ASN A 56 -2.45 0.41 8.23
C ASN A 56 -1.09 0.73 8.89
N PRO A 57 -0.52 -0.17 9.71
CA PRO A 57 0.79 0.03 10.35
C PRO A 57 1.97 -0.26 9.41
N LEU A 58 2.06 0.48 8.30
CA LEU A 58 3.06 0.22 7.26
C LEU A 58 4.50 0.38 7.79
N HIS A 59 5.35 -0.58 7.40
CA HIS A 59 6.78 -0.59 7.60
C HIS A 59 7.46 -0.18 6.27
N CYS A 60 7.75 1.11 6.12
CA CYS A 60 8.23 1.75 4.90
C CYS A 60 9.74 1.58 4.70
N ASP A 61 10.18 0.34 4.55
CA ASP A 61 11.57 -0.01 4.19
C ASP A 61 11.70 -0.31 2.69
N CYS A 62 12.81 -0.93 2.29
CA CYS A 62 13.10 -1.25 0.90
C CYS A 62 12.04 -2.13 0.23
N ARG A 63 11.28 -2.92 1.00
CA ARG A 63 10.23 -3.81 0.47
C ARG A 63 9.03 -3.05 -0.05
N LEU A 64 8.78 -1.85 0.47
CA LEU A 64 7.69 -0.98 0.00
C LEU A 64 8.14 0.06 -1.03
N ARG A 65 9.44 0.10 -1.37
CA ARG A 65 10.02 1.12 -2.26
C ARG A 65 9.39 1.13 -3.66
N PHE A 66 8.96 -0.03 -4.16
CA PHE A 66 8.30 -0.13 -5.48
C PHE A 66 7.04 0.73 -5.58
N LEU A 67 6.38 1.04 -4.45
CA LEU A 67 5.19 1.89 -4.42
C LEU A 67 5.49 3.33 -4.80
N LEU A 68 6.75 3.79 -4.75
CA LEU A 68 7.14 5.10 -5.27
C LEU A 68 6.87 5.21 -6.79
N GLU A 69 6.85 4.09 -7.51
CA GLU A 69 6.62 4.03 -8.96
C GLU A 69 5.15 3.83 -9.38
N TYR A 70 4.22 3.77 -8.41
CA TYR A 70 2.79 3.59 -8.63
C TYR A 70 2.06 4.95 -8.70
N SER A 71 0.77 4.99 -9.07
CA SER A 71 -0.01 6.24 -9.10
C SER A 71 0.09 7.04 -7.79
N ASP A 72 0.07 8.36 -7.89
CA ASP A 72 -0.03 9.29 -6.76
C ASP A 72 -1.34 9.13 -6.00
N ASP A 73 -2.34 8.48 -6.59
CA ASP A 73 -3.61 8.14 -5.94
C ASP A 73 -3.46 7.31 -4.65
N TRP A 74 -2.30 6.69 -4.46
CA TRP A 74 -1.95 5.91 -3.27
C TRP A 74 -1.42 6.78 -2.11
N THR A 75 -1.59 8.11 -2.19
CA THR A 75 -0.99 9.13 -1.30
C THR A 75 -1.22 8.87 0.20
N TYR A 76 -2.32 8.25 0.60
CA TYR A 76 -2.70 8.14 2.02
C TYR A 76 -2.05 6.97 2.78
N ALA A 77 -1.00 6.36 2.24
CA ALA A 77 -0.18 5.37 2.95
C ALA A 77 0.75 6.06 3.96
N HIS A 78 0.51 5.90 5.27
CA HIS A 78 1.36 6.45 6.34
C HIS A 78 2.34 5.41 6.86
N CYS A 79 3.57 5.83 7.08
CA CYS A 79 4.62 5.00 7.64
C CYS A 79 4.56 5.03 9.18
N VAL A 80 4.43 3.87 9.81
CA VAL A 80 4.51 3.72 11.28
C VAL A 80 5.91 3.32 11.71
N SER A 81 6.67 2.70 10.80
CA SER A 81 8.06 2.29 11.00
C SER A 81 8.79 2.24 9.64
N PRO A 82 10.14 2.14 9.61
CA PRO A 82 11.07 2.28 10.72
C PRO A 82 11.06 3.71 11.33
N ALA A 83 11.75 3.89 12.46
CA ALA A 83 11.74 5.16 13.20
C ALA A 83 12.19 6.37 12.36
N ALA A 84 13.12 6.15 11.41
CA ALA A 84 13.64 7.19 10.53
C ALA A 84 12.59 7.84 9.61
N VAL A 85 11.52 7.11 9.27
CA VAL A 85 10.45 7.58 8.37
C VAL A 85 9.07 7.54 9.04
N LYS A 86 9.02 7.35 10.36
CA LYS A 86 7.77 7.28 11.11
C LYS A 86 7.01 8.61 11.02
N GLY A 87 5.74 8.54 10.67
CA GLY A 87 4.84 9.68 10.51
C GLY A 87 4.84 10.29 9.10
N SER A 88 5.76 9.88 8.23
CA SER A 88 5.80 10.32 6.84
C SER A 88 4.72 9.64 6.00
N TYR A 89 4.25 10.33 4.98
CA TYR A 89 3.49 9.70 3.89
C TYR A 89 4.47 8.96 2.98
N LEU A 90 4.16 7.72 2.62
CA LEU A 90 5.03 6.87 1.81
C LEU A 90 5.44 7.58 0.51
N LYS A 91 4.49 8.27 -0.15
CA LYS A 91 4.70 9.00 -1.40
C LYS A 91 5.57 10.25 -1.29
N THR A 92 5.88 10.70 -0.07
CA THR A 92 6.78 11.85 0.18
C THR A 92 8.22 11.43 0.44
N LEU A 93 8.49 10.12 0.53
CA LEU A 93 9.82 9.60 0.80
C LEU A 93 10.63 9.42 -0.49
N PHE A 94 11.94 9.56 -0.36
CA PHE A 94 12.90 9.16 -1.38
C PHE A 94 13.36 7.71 -1.18
N ALA A 95 13.81 7.06 -2.26
CA ALA A 95 14.25 5.67 -2.25
C ALA A 95 15.36 5.40 -1.22
N GLU A 96 16.24 6.37 -1.03
CA GLU A 96 17.38 6.35 -0.11
C GLU A 96 16.95 6.33 1.37
N GLN A 97 15.75 6.82 1.68
CA GLN A 97 15.19 6.81 3.03
C GLN A 97 14.50 5.47 3.37
N MET A 98 14.13 4.69 2.35
CA MET A 98 13.41 3.43 2.49
C MET A 98 14.38 2.24 2.44
N THR A 99 15.27 2.08 3.40
CA THR A 99 16.30 1.01 3.43
C THR A 99 15.88 -0.17 4.30
N CYS A 100 16.34 -1.38 3.94
CA CYS A 100 16.24 -2.57 4.79
C CYS A 100 17.54 -2.76 5.58
N ALA A 101 17.42 -3.24 6.81
CA ALA A 101 18.55 -3.70 7.62
C ALA A 101 19.00 -5.10 7.18
#